data_AF-A0A519LPS7-F1
#
_entry.id   AF-A0A519LPS7-F1
#
_cell.length_a   1.000
_cell.length_b   1.000
_cell.length_c   1.000
_cell.angle_alpha   90.00
_cell.angle_beta   90.00
_cell.angle_gamma   90.00
#
_symmetry.space_group_name_H-M   'P 1'
#
loop_
_entity.id
_entity.type
_entity.pdbx_description
1 polymer ?
#
loop_
_entity_poly.entity_id
_entity_poly.type
_entity_poly.pdbx_seq_one_letter_code
_entity_poly.pdbx_strand_id
1 'polypeptide(L)'
;PAHFMHSEGNFHFYDPVSRILFTGDLGVSMMSGAEARVPVTDLKPHIPRMEGFHRRYMVSNKILRLWTQMARKLEISMLVPQHGAPIMGKKAIGDFFDWIENLMCGIDLFDDRAYQIPTAHIDPVSRQMRAQPLR
;
A
#
# COMPACT_ATOMS: atom_id res chain seq x y z
N PRO A 1 -16.28 3.88 0.43
CA PRO A 1 -15.36 4.44 1.45
C PRO A 1 -14.04 3.66 1.42
N ALA A 2 -12.92 4.30 1.76
CA ALA A 2 -11.58 3.72 1.69
C ALA A 2 -10.74 4.01 2.95
N HIS A 3 -11.42 4.16 4.09
CA HIS A 3 -10.82 4.43 5.40
C HIS A 3 -9.73 3.42 5.76
N PHE A 4 -8.69 3.91 6.45
CA PHE A 4 -7.55 3.12 6.93
C PHE A 4 -6.68 2.52 5.80
N MET A 5 -6.66 3.17 4.63
CA MET A 5 -5.84 2.78 3.47
C MET A 5 -5.14 3.99 2.82
N HIS A 6 -4.28 4.75 3.49
CA HIS A 6 -3.81 4.59 4.87
C HIS A 6 -4.51 5.51 5.87
N SER A 7 -5.02 6.66 5.41
CA SER A 7 -5.67 7.68 6.25
C SER A 7 -6.99 7.16 6.81
N GLU A 8 -7.28 7.50 8.07
CA GLU A 8 -8.54 7.19 8.76
C GLU A 8 -9.73 7.82 8.02
N GLY A 9 -9.53 8.98 7.39
CA GLY A 9 -10.49 9.67 6.54
C GLY A 9 -10.09 9.62 5.07
N ASN A 10 -10.35 8.48 4.40
CA ASN A 10 -9.97 8.30 2.98
C ASN A 10 -11.15 7.80 2.12
N PHE A 11 -11.20 8.28 0.87
CA PHE A 11 -12.24 7.94 -0.11
C PHE A 11 -11.63 7.71 -1.50
N HIS A 12 -12.22 6.77 -2.23
CA HIS A 12 -11.95 6.52 -3.65
C HIS A 12 -13.13 7.01 -4.48
N PHE A 13 -12.88 7.39 -5.73
CA PHE A 13 -13.90 7.92 -6.63
C PHE A 13 -14.05 7.01 -7.84
N TYR A 14 -15.27 6.49 -8.03
CA TYR A 14 -15.61 5.64 -9.16
C TYR A 14 -16.41 6.45 -10.18
N ASP A 15 -15.94 6.48 -11.43
CA ASP A 15 -16.70 7.00 -12.56
C ASP A 15 -17.41 5.83 -13.28
N PRO A 16 -18.74 5.72 -13.22
CA PRO A 16 -19.48 4.62 -13.83
C PRO A 16 -19.51 4.67 -15.37
N VAL A 17 -19.22 5.82 -15.98
CA VAL A 17 -19.22 5.96 -17.45
C VAL A 17 -17.94 5.39 -18.02
N SER A 18 -16.78 5.87 -17.53
CA SER A 18 -15.48 5.36 -17.97
C SER A 18 -15.07 4.05 -17.31
N ARG A 19 -15.74 3.67 -16.22
CA ARG A 19 -15.41 2.50 -15.37
C ARG A 19 -14.03 2.60 -14.75
N ILE A 20 -13.58 3.83 -14.47
CA ILE A 20 -12.32 4.11 -13.80
C ILE A 20 -12.59 4.26 -12.31
N LEU A 21 -11.80 3.56 -11.50
CA LEU A 21 -11.77 3.76 -10.05
C LEU A 21 -10.45 4.45 -9.69
N PHE A 22 -10.53 5.72 -9.27
CA PHE A 22 -9.40 6.43 -8.68
C PHE A 22 -9.19 5.94 -7.25
N THR A 23 -8.02 5.37 -6.97
CA THR A 23 -7.72 4.62 -5.74
C THR A 23 -6.81 5.33 -4.77
N GLY A 24 -6.50 6.62 -4.98
CA GLY A 24 -5.62 7.37 -4.08
C GLY A 24 -4.29 6.63 -3.85
N ASP A 25 -3.95 6.38 -2.59
CA ASP A 25 -2.72 5.68 -2.23
C ASP A 25 -2.76 4.15 -2.43
N LEU A 26 -3.94 3.56 -2.63
CA LEU A 26 -4.04 2.13 -2.93
C LEU A 26 -3.66 1.89 -4.40
N GLY A 27 -2.73 0.96 -4.62
CA GLY A 27 -2.13 0.69 -5.93
C GLY A 27 -0.91 1.55 -6.24
N VAL A 28 -0.43 2.39 -5.30
CA VAL A 28 0.79 3.17 -5.49
C VAL A 28 1.98 2.29 -5.80
N SER A 29 2.72 2.67 -6.85
CA SER A 29 3.97 2.03 -7.26
C SER A 29 5.11 3.04 -7.27
N MET A 30 6.25 2.66 -6.68
CA MET A 30 7.46 3.47 -6.66
C MET A 30 8.16 3.43 -8.03
N MET A 31 7.95 4.48 -8.83
CA MET A 31 8.53 4.62 -10.17
C MET A 31 8.55 6.09 -10.61
N SER A 32 9.26 6.38 -11.70
CA SER A 32 9.25 7.71 -12.29
C SER A 32 7.91 8.03 -12.96
N GLY A 33 7.58 9.31 -13.07
CA GLY A 33 6.41 9.76 -13.83
C GLY A 33 6.46 9.43 -15.32
N ALA A 34 7.66 9.19 -15.88
CA ALA A 34 7.82 8.74 -17.27
C ALA A 34 7.41 7.27 -17.43
N GLU A 35 7.85 6.38 -16.53
CA GLU A 35 7.43 4.98 -16.51
C GLU A 35 5.92 4.83 -16.25
N ALA A 36 5.37 5.69 -15.37
CA ALA A 36 3.96 5.68 -14.99
C ALA A 36 2.98 5.94 -16.16
N ARG A 37 3.47 6.40 -17.32
CA ARG A 37 2.66 6.62 -18.53
C ARG A 37 2.20 5.32 -19.19
N VAL A 38 2.82 4.19 -18.86
CA VAL A 38 2.48 2.88 -19.42
C VAL A 38 1.62 2.12 -18.43
N PRO A 39 0.35 1.83 -18.75
CA PRO A 39 -0.52 1.06 -17.86
C PRO A 39 0.00 -0.35 -17.60
N VAL A 40 -0.18 -0.83 -16.38
CA VAL A 40 0.14 -2.19 -15.95
C VAL A 40 -0.96 -3.14 -16.41
N THR A 41 -0.60 -4.07 -17.28
CA THR A 41 -1.49 -5.13 -17.79
C THR A 41 -1.08 -6.53 -17.34
N ASP A 42 0.12 -6.67 -16.76
CA ASP A 42 0.57 -7.85 -16.03
C ASP A 42 1.08 -7.43 -14.64
N LEU A 43 0.40 -7.91 -13.60
CA LEU A 43 0.64 -7.41 -12.25
C LEU A 43 1.87 -8.03 -11.59
N LYS A 44 2.12 -9.31 -11.82
CA LYS A 44 3.17 -10.07 -11.12
C LYS A 44 4.55 -9.38 -11.16
N PRO A 45 5.08 -8.91 -12.32
CA PRO A 45 6.35 -8.19 -12.35
C PRO A 45 6.29 -6.78 -11.75
N HIS A 46 5.09 -6.23 -11.54
CA HIS A 46 4.87 -4.89 -10.99
C HIS A 46 4.79 -4.88 -9.45
N ILE A 47 4.39 -5.98 -8.81
CA ILE A 47 4.26 -6.12 -7.34
C ILE A 47 5.47 -5.59 -6.56
N PRO A 48 6.74 -5.88 -6.93
CA PRO A 48 7.90 -5.39 -6.17
C PRO A 48 7.98 -3.86 -6.06
N ARG A 49 7.36 -3.13 -7.00
CA ARG A 49 7.29 -1.65 -6.96
C ARG A 49 6.21 -1.13 -6.02
N MET A 50 5.21 -1.94 -5.68
CA MET A 50 4.09 -1.56 -4.82
C MET A 50 4.22 -2.08 -3.38
N GLU A 51 4.81 -3.27 -3.21
CA GLU A 51 4.72 -4.04 -1.98
C GLU A 51 5.27 -3.33 -0.75
N GLY A 52 6.44 -2.69 -0.85
CA GLY A 52 7.05 -1.98 0.28
C GLY A 52 6.15 -0.88 0.83
N PHE A 53 5.50 -0.11 -0.06
CA PHE A 53 4.55 0.92 0.33
C PHE A 53 3.33 0.30 1.00
N HIS A 54 2.71 -0.69 0.37
CA HIS A 54 1.47 -1.28 0.88
C HIS A 54 1.67 -2.01 2.20
N ARG A 55 2.75 -2.78 2.37
CA ARG A 55 3.09 -3.45 3.64
C ARG A 55 3.28 -2.46 4.78
N ARG A 56 3.79 -1.26 4.50
CA ARG A 56 4.10 -0.27 5.54
C ARG A 56 2.96 0.69 5.86
N TYR A 57 2.21 1.12 4.84
CA TYR A 57 1.22 2.21 4.97
C TYR A 57 -0.22 1.70 5.10
N MET A 58 -0.59 0.59 4.45
CA MET A 58 -1.94 0.05 4.63
C MET A 58 -2.09 -0.46 6.06
N VAL A 59 -3.21 -0.14 6.70
CA VAL A 59 -3.33 -0.32 8.17
C VAL A 59 -3.41 -1.79 8.56
N SER A 60 -4.21 -2.59 7.87
CA SER A 60 -4.34 -4.05 8.12
C SER A 60 -4.98 -4.78 6.95
N ASN A 61 -4.68 -6.06 6.85
CA ASN A 61 -5.26 -7.01 5.90
C ASN A 61 -6.78 -7.11 6.08
N LYS A 62 -7.28 -6.98 7.31
CA LYS A 62 -8.73 -6.90 7.58
C LYS A 62 -9.39 -5.81 6.74
N ILE A 63 -8.81 -4.62 6.72
CA ILE A 63 -9.34 -3.48 5.96
C ILE A 63 -9.23 -3.73 4.45
N LEU A 64 -8.07 -4.20 3.98
CA LEU A 64 -7.87 -4.53 2.56
C LEU A 64 -8.90 -5.57 2.08
N ARG A 65 -9.14 -6.64 2.84
CA ARG A 65 -10.15 -7.67 2.51
C ARG A 65 -11.56 -7.10 2.39
N LEU A 66 -11.97 -6.28 3.36
CA LEU A 66 -13.30 -5.65 3.34
C LEU A 66 -13.46 -4.71 2.15
N TRP A 67 -12.43 -3.91 1.86
CA TRP A 67 -12.44 -3.02 0.70
C TRP A 67 -12.50 -3.81 -0.62
N THR A 68 -11.67 -4.84 -0.77
CA THR A 68 -11.63 -5.68 -1.99
C THR A 68 -12.98 -6.36 -2.24
N GLN A 69 -13.61 -6.92 -1.21
CA GLN A 69 -14.95 -7.53 -1.34
C GLN A 69 -16.03 -6.55 -1.81
N MET A 70 -15.93 -5.28 -1.39
CA MET A 70 -16.81 -4.23 -1.87
C MET A 70 -16.46 -3.83 -3.31
N ALA A 71 -15.17 -3.60 -3.61
CA ALA A 71 -14.69 -3.15 -4.91
C ALA A 71 -14.96 -4.17 -6.05
N ARG A 72 -14.92 -5.47 -5.75
CA ARG A 72 -15.26 -6.54 -6.71
C ARG A 72 -16.70 -6.47 -7.25
N LYS A 73 -17.59 -5.73 -6.59
CA LYS A 73 -18.98 -5.53 -7.04
C LYS A 73 -19.12 -4.43 -8.10
N LEU A 74 -18.06 -3.69 -8.39
CA LEU A 74 -18.03 -2.64 -9.40
C LEU A 74 -17.51 -3.21 -10.73
N GLU A 75 -18.08 -2.74 -11.84
CA GLU A 75 -17.52 -2.98 -13.17
C GLU A 75 -16.32 -2.05 -13.40
N ILE A 76 -15.10 -2.51 -13.14
CA ILE A 76 -13.89 -1.66 -13.25
C ILE A 76 -13.07 -2.06 -14.48
N SER A 77 -12.77 -1.07 -15.33
CA SER A 77 -11.88 -1.21 -16.49
C SER A 77 -10.45 -0.78 -16.18
N MET A 78 -10.26 0.10 -15.19
CA MET A 78 -8.95 0.61 -14.77
C MET A 78 -8.96 1.07 -13.31
N LEU A 79 -7.90 0.73 -12.58
CA LEU A 79 -7.56 1.33 -11.28
C LEU A 79 -6.52 2.42 -11.52
N VAL A 80 -6.74 3.62 -10.98
CA VAL A 80 -5.82 4.77 -11.13
C VAL A 80 -5.36 5.22 -9.75
N PRO A 81 -4.12 4.88 -9.32
CA PRO A 81 -3.55 5.40 -8.08
C PRO A 81 -3.12 6.87 -8.25
N GLN A 82 -2.93 7.58 -7.14
CA GLN A 82 -2.42 8.96 -7.12
C GLN A 82 -0.94 9.04 -7.51
N HIS A 83 -0.18 7.97 -7.27
CA HIS A 83 1.21 7.83 -7.67
C HIS A 83 1.43 6.49 -8.38
N GLY A 84 2.29 6.46 -9.40
CA GLY A 84 2.60 5.25 -10.16
C GLY A 84 1.70 5.05 -11.38
N ALA A 85 1.79 3.86 -11.97
CA ALA A 85 1.09 3.52 -13.20
C ALA A 85 -0.37 3.07 -12.94
N PRO A 86 -1.33 3.41 -13.83
CA PRO A 86 -2.66 2.80 -13.81
C PRO A 86 -2.59 1.28 -14.01
N ILE A 87 -3.49 0.54 -13.37
CA ILE A 87 -3.65 -0.91 -13.58
C ILE A 87 -4.86 -1.12 -14.48
N MET A 88 -4.65 -1.69 -15.67
CA MET A 88 -5.66 -1.74 -16.73
C MET A 88 -5.97 -3.18 -17.14
N GLY A 89 -7.26 -3.46 -17.34
CA GLY A 89 -7.74 -4.73 -17.87
C GLY A 89 -8.11 -5.76 -16.80
N LYS A 90 -9.12 -6.57 -17.11
CA LYS A 90 -9.75 -7.50 -16.16
C LYS A 90 -8.77 -8.43 -15.45
N LYS A 91 -7.76 -8.94 -16.17
CA LYS A 91 -6.74 -9.82 -15.60
C LYS A 91 -5.92 -9.10 -14.53
N ALA A 92 -5.27 -7.98 -14.87
CA ALA A 92 -4.40 -7.26 -13.94
C ALA A 92 -5.16 -6.72 -12.71
N ILE A 93 -6.41 -6.30 -12.91
CA ILE A 93 -7.29 -5.84 -11.82
C ILE A 93 -7.71 -7.01 -10.91
N GLY A 94 -8.04 -8.17 -11.49
CA GLY A 94 -8.30 -9.39 -10.74
C GLY A 94 -7.08 -9.82 -9.92
N ASP A 95 -5.92 -9.91 -10.55
CA ASP A 95 -4.64 -10.21 -9.90
C ASP A 95 -4.36 -9.21 -8.76
N PHE A 96 -4.74 -7.94 -8.93
CA PHE A 96 -4.51 -6.90 -7.93
C PHE A 96 -5.37 -7.12 -6.69
N PHE A 97 -6.65 -7.41 -6.90
CA PHE A 97 -7.57 -7.77 -5.82
C PHE A 97 -7.11 -9.02 -5.07
N ASP A 98 -6.71 -10.06 -5.80
CA ASP A 98 -6.21 -11.31 -5.22
C ASP A 98 -4.92 -11.07 -4.40
N TRP A 99 -4.06 -10.16 -4.87
CA TRP A 99 -2.85 -9.79 -4.15
C TRP A 99 -3.14 -9.01 -2.85
N ILE A 100 -3.89 -7.91 -2.92
CA ILE A 100 -4.09 -7.04 -1.75
C ILE A 100 -4.94 -7.69 -0.65
N GLU A 101 -5.89 -8.56 -0.99
CA GLU A 101 -6.75 -9.22 0.01
C GLU A 101 -5.99 -10.27 0.84
N ASN A 102 -4.82 -10.70 0.36
CA ASN A 102 -3.93 -11.64 1.04
C ASN A 102 -2.65 -10.97 1.59
N LEU A 103 -2.50 -9.65 1.40
CA LEU A 103 -1.33 -8.91 1.86
C LEU A 103 -1.43 -8.63 3.36
N MET A 104 -0.52 -9.22 4.14
CA MET A 104 -0.27 -8.79 5.53
C MET A 104 0.42 -7.43 5.52
N CYS A 105 -0.15 -6.44 6.21
CA CYS A 105 0.32 -5.06 6.16
C CYS A 105 0.08 -4.33 7.49
N GLY A 106 0.80 -3.21 7.68
CA GLY A 106 0.62 -2.31 8.80
C GLY A 106 0.70 -3.05 10.12
N ILE A 107 -0.34 -2.92 10.94
CA ILE A 107 -0.36 -3.47 12.30
C ILE A 107 -0.29 -5.00 12.32
N ASP A 108 -0.63 -5.69 11.23
CA ASP A 108 -0.54 -7.16 11.19
C ASP A 108 0.91 -7.67 11.23
N LEU A 109 1.88 -6.82 10.88
CA LEU A 109 3.30 -7.16 10.82
C LEU A 109 4.06 -6.81 12.11
N PHE A 110 3.38 -6.19 13.08
CA PHE A 110 4.00 -5.64 14.28
C PHE A 110 3.58 -6.45 15.50
N ASP A 111 4.57 -6.76 16.33
CA ASP A 111 4.40 -7.33 17.66
C ASP A 111 5.33 -6.61 18.64
N ASP A 112 5.50 -7.18 19.83
CA ASP A 112 6.34 -6.65 20.89
C ASP A 112 7.77 -6.33 20.44
N ARG A 113 8.32 -7.06 19.46
CA ARG A 113 9.68 -6.83 18.92
C ARG A 113 9.82 -5.48 18.23
N ALA A 114 8.73 -4.89 17.75
CA ALA A 114 8.73 -3.55 17.16
C ALA A 114 8.63 -2.42 18.21
N TYR A 115 8.31 -2.74 19.46
CA TYR A 115 8.10 -1.79 20.55
C TYR A 115 9.08 -2.05 21.70
N GLN A 116 10.37 -1.87 21.41
CA GLN A 116 11.47 -2.07 22.35
C GLN A 116 12.03 -0.73 22.85
N ILE A 117 12.52 -0.71 24.09
CA ILE A 117 13.27 0.45 24.61
C ILE A 117 14.62 0.57 23.88
N PRO A 118 15.17 1.78 23.70
CA PRO A 118 16.49 1.96 23.10
C PRO A 118 17.58 1.25 23.92
N THR A 119 18.41 0.43 23.25
CA THR A 119 19.57 -0.26 23.87
C THR A 119 20.87 0.54 23.79
N ALA A 120 20.85 1.64 23.04
CA ALA A 120 21.96 2.56 22.87
C ALA A 120 21.51 4.01 23.10
N HIS A 121 22.45 4.85 23.53
CA HIS A 121 22.29 6.30 23.59
C HIS A 121 23.24 6.97 22.60
N ILE A 122 22.85 8.14 22.11
CA ILE A 122 23.72 8.98 21.29
C ILE A 122 24.37 9.99 22.22
N ASP A 123 25.69 10.02 22.25
CA ASP A 123 26.44 11.09 22.91
C ASP A 123 26.14 12.43 22.20
N PRO A 124 25.60 13.45 22.88
CA PRO A 124 25.19 14.69 22.22
C PRO A 124 26.36 15.52 21.70
N VAL A 125 27.57 15.30 22.20
CA VAL A 125 28.79 16.02 21.79
C VAL A 125 29.47 15.30 20.64
N SER A 126 29.77 14.01 20.82
CA SER A 126 30.48 13.22 19.79
C SER A 126 29.56 12.68 18.69
N ARG A 127 28.24 12.67 18.92
CA ARG A 127 27.21 12.02 18.07
C ARG A 127 27.45 10.53 17.86
N GLN A 128 28.29 9.91 18.66
CA GLN A 128 28.56 8.48 18.61
C GLN A 128 27.50 7.71 19.38
N MET A 129 27.05 6.58 18.81
CA MET A 129 26.21 5.62 19.53
C MET A 129 27.05 4.86 20.56
N ARG A 130 26.56 4.80 21.79
CA ARG A 130 27.15 4.03 22.89
C ARG A 130 26.10 3.12 23.49
N ALA A 131 26.47 1.88 23.83
CA ALA A 131 25.59 0.98 24.55
C ALA A 131 25.14 1.61 25.87
N GLN A 132 23.90 1.35 26.29
CA GLN A 132 23.50 1.71 27.65
C GLN A 132 24.30 0.87 28.67
N PRO A 133 24.78 1.47 29.78
CA PRO A 133 25.33 0.69 30.87
C PRO A 133 24.25 -0.27 31.41
N LEU A 134 24.62 -1.54 31.62
CA LEU A 134 23.76 -2.51 32.30
C LEU A 134 23.41 -1.96 33.68
N ARG A 135 22.11 -1.90 33.99
CA ARG A 135 21.60 -1.56 35.32
C ARG A 135 21.74 -2.74 36.28
#